data_AF-A0AA88VLK8-F1
#
_entry.id   AF-A0AA88VLK8-F1
#
_cell.length_a   1.000
_cell.length_b   1.000
_cell.length_c   1.000
_cell.angle_alpha   90.00
_cell.angle_beta   90.00
_cell.angle_gamma   90.00
#
_symmetry.space_group_name_H-M   'P 1'
#
loop_
_entity.id
_entity.type
_entity.pdbx_description
1 polymer ?
#
loop_
_entity_poly.entity_id
_entity_poly.type
_entity_poly.pdbx_seq_one_letter_code
_entity_poly.pdbx_strand_id
1 'polypeptide(L)'
;MTVQELAKEPISNIPLQYVQENQEPAMPTDGDGTSSLPTVPVVDLNSLIVRETKDSELERLHGVCKEWGMFQLVNHGVSISLAEKLKSEVKNFYKIPLEERMSYKIRPAEFEGYG
;
A
#
# COMPACT_ATOMS: atom_id res chain seq x y z
N MET A 1 8.39 0.84 22.44
CA MET A 1 8.46 2.11 21.71
C MET A 1 7.92 1.86 20.31
N THR A 2 7.08 2.73 19.76
CA THR A 2 6.56 2.58 18.38
C THR A 2 7.49 3.29 17.40
N VAL A 3 7.46 2.90 16.12
CA VAL A 3 8.27 3.56 15.08
C VAL A 3 7.94 5.04 14.94
N GLN A 4 6.67 5.42 15.09
CA GLN A 4 6.25 6.82 15.02
C GLN A 4 6.84 7.66 16.17
N GLU A 5 6.90 7.14 17.40
CA GLU A 5 7.52 7.89 18.50
C GLU A 5 9.05 7.95 18.34
N LEU A 6 9.67 6.88 17.85
CA LEU A 6 11.09 6.87 17.51
C LEU A 6 11.44 7.94 16.46
N ALA A 7 10.57 8.14 15.46
CA ALA A 7 10.77 9.14 14.42
C ALA A 7 10.65 10.60 14.90
N LYS A 8 10.06 10.85 16.09
CA LYS A 8 9.99 12.19 16.69
C LYS A 8 11.25 12.55 17.46
N GLU A 9 12.04 11.56 17.88
CA GLU A 9 13.27 11.78 18.61
C GLU A 9 14.40 12.24 17.66
N PRO A 10 15.33 13.07 18.13
CA PRO A 10 16.49 13.48 17.34
C PRO A 10 17.51 12.34 17.27
N ILE A 11 17.23 11.31 16.46
CA ILE A 11 18.12 10.17 16.25
C ILE A 11 19.16 10.47 15.15
N SER A 12 20.44 10.35 15.51
CA SER A 12 21.55 10.52 14.54
C SER A 12 21.79 9.28 13.69
N ASN A 13 21.40 8.10 14.18
CA ASN A 13 21.57 6.82 13.50
C ASN A 13 20.30 5.98 13.67
N ILE A 14 19.97 5.18 12.65
CA ILE A 14 18.88 4.21 12.69
C ILE A 14 19.27 3.07 13.65
N PRO A 15 18.40 2.65 14.59
CA PRO A 15 18.71 1.52 15.48
C PRO A 15 18.97 0.23 14.69
N LEU A 16 19.94 -0.57 15.16
CA LEU A 16 20.39 -1.80 14.49
C LEU A 16 19.25 -2.78 14.17
N GLN A 17 18.21 -2.84 14.99
CA GLN A 17 17.03 -3.70 14.77
C GLN A 17 16.22 -3.37 13.51
N TYR A 18 16.43 -2.20 12.90
CA TYR A 18 15.81 -1.80 11.63
C TYR A 18 16.80 -1.80 10.47
N VAL A 19 18.08 -2.15 10.70
CA VAL A 19 19.09 -2.25 9.66
C VAL A 19 18.94 -3.62 8.98
N GLN A 20 18.67 -3.61 7.68
CA GLN A 20 18.60 -4.84 6.88
C GLN A 20 20.01 -5.22 6.41
N GLU A 21 20.56 -6.29 6.98
CA GLU A 21 21.92 -6.78 6.68
C GLU A 21 22.05 -7.38 5.28
N ASN A 22 21.00 -8.07 4.81
CA ASN A 22 20.95 -8.71 3.49
C ASN A 22 20.02 -7.92 2.58
N GLN A 23 20.50 -6.79 2.05
CA GLN A 23 19.77 -6.11 0.99
C GLN A 23 19.70 -7.04 -0.22
N GLU A 24 18.49 -7.35 -0.68
CA GLU A 24 18.33 -7.92 -2.01
C GLU A 24 19.00 -6.98 -3.02
N PRO A 25 19.60 -7.51 -4.11
CA PRO A 25 20.22 -6.67 -5.12
C PRO A 25 19.22 -5.59 -5.53
N ALA A 26 19.59 -4.32 -5.38
CA ALA A 26 18.78 -3.23 -5.91
C ALA A 26 18.51 -3.57 -7.37
N MET A 27 17.23 -3.56 -7.76
CA MET A 27 16.83 -3.70 -9.16
C MET A 27 17.74 -2.79 -9.98
N PRO A 28 18.41 -3.27 -11.05
CA PRO A 28 19.31 -2.45 -11.82
C PRO A 28 18.55 -1.22 -12.29
N THR A 29 18.89 -0.06 -11.71
CA THR A 29 18.53 1.23 -12.28
C THR A 29 19.46 1.36 -13.47
N ASP A 30 18.99 0.96 -14.65
CA ASP A 30 19.75 1.16 -15.87
C ASP A 30 20.13 2.64 -15.93
N GLY A 31 21.44 2.92 -15.85
CA GLY A 31 22.02 4.25 -15.85
C GLY A 31 21.92 4.99 -17.19
N ASP A 32 21.03 4.54 -18.07
CA ASP A 32 20.63 5.21 -19.29
C ASP A 32 19.13 5.52 -19.17
N GLY A 33 18.79 6.81 -19.18
CA GLY A 33 17.43 7.32 -18.93
C GLY A 33 16.42 7.02 -20.02
N THR A 34 16.47 5.82 -20.60
CA THR A 34 15.72 5.39 -21.79
C THR A 34 14.95 4.08 -21.59
N SER A 35 15.21 3.27 -20.55
CA SER A 35 14.34 2.13 -20.21
C SER A 35 13.27 2.55 -19.20
N SER A 36 12.04 2.75 -19.67
CA SER A 36 10.89 2.96 -18.78
C SER A 36 10.70 1.71 -17.93
N LEU A 37 10.81 1.86 -16.60
CA LEU A 37 10.45 0.79 -15.67
C LEU A 37 9.03 0.30 -15.98
N PRO A 38 8.75 -1.01 -15.86
CA PRO A 38 7.41 -1.53 -16.05
C PRO A 38 6.41 -0.82 -15.11
N THR A 39 5.39 -0.18 -15.67
CA THR A 39 4.33 0.49 -14.90
C THR A 39 3.30 -0.54 -14.45
N VAL A 40 2.87 -0.47 -13.17
CA VAL A 40 1.79 -1.32 -12.63
C VAL A 40 0.53 -1.22 -13.50
N PRO A 41 -0.02 -2.34 -14.00
CA PRO A 41 -1.19 -2.33 -14.87
C PRO A 41 -2.40 -1.67 -14.23
N VAL A 42 -3.22 -1.00 -15.06
CA VAL A 42 -4.48 -0.38 -14.64
C VAL A 42 -5.65 -1.19 -15.19
N VAL A 43 -6.61 -1.55 -14.32
CA VAL A 43 -7.84 -2.27 -14.66
C VAL A 43 -9.04 -1.36 -14.46
N ASP A 44 -9.87 -1.20 -15.49
CA ASP A 44 -11.10 -0.43 -15.42
C ASP A 44 -12.28 -1.35 -15.09
N LEU A 45 -12.90 -1.16 -13.93
CA LEU A 45 -14.04 -1.99 -13.53
C LEU A 45 -15.26 -1.78 -14.43
N ASN A 46 -15.49 -0.58 -14.97
CA ASN A 46 -16.62 -0.34 -15.85
C ASN A 46 -16.52 -1.20 -17.11
N SER A 47 -15.32 -1.30 -17.68
CA SER A 47 -15.08 -2.11 -18.88
C SER A 47 -15.26 -3.62 -18.65
N LEU A 48 -15.15 -4.09 -17.40
CA LEU A 48 -15.49 -5.46 -17.00
C LEU A 48 -17.01 -5.72 -16.87
N ILE A 49 -17.80 -4.66 -16.69
CA ILE A 49 -19.25 -4.76 -16.46
C ILE A 49 -20.03 -4.53 -17.77
N VAL A 50 -19.52 -3.67 -18.66
CA VAL A 50 -20.10 -3.38 -19.97
C VAL A 50 -20.04 -4.63 -20.87
N ARG A 51 -21.19 -5.04 -21.43
CA ARG A 51 -21.33 -6.32 -22.16
C ARG A 51 -20.39 -6.43 -23.36
N GLU A 52 -20.17 -5.33 -24.06
CA GLU A 52 -19.40 -5.26 -25.30
C GLU A 52 -17.90 -5.48 -25.07
N THR A 53 -17.37 -5.07 -23.91
CA THR A 53 -15.94 -5.15 -23.57
C THR A 53 -15.62 -6.23 -22.54
N LYS A 54 -16.66 -6.88 -21.98
CA LYS A 54 -16.52 -7.79 -20.85
C LYS A 54 -15.53 -8.92 -21.11
N ASP A 55 -15.65 -9.62 -22.23
CA ASP A 55 -14.85 -10.82 -22.49
C ASP A 55 -13.37 -10.47 -22.71
N SER A 56 -13.08 -9.41 -23.47
CA SER A 56 -11.70 -8.95 -23.69
C SER A 56 -11.06 -8.39 -22.41
N GLU A 57 -11.82 -7.67 -21.59
CA GLU A 57 -11.29 -7.15 -20.32
C GLU A 57 -11.11 -8.24 -19.27
N LEU A 58 -11.94 -9.27 -19.30
CA LEU A 58 -11.79 -10.44 -18.43
C LEU A 58 -10.51 -11.23 -18.79
N GLU A 59 -10.24 -11.43 -20.08
CA GLU A 59 -8.97 -12.02 -20.55
C GLU A 59 -7.78 -11.18 -20.13
N ARG A 60 -7.88 -9.85 -20.26
CA ARG A 60 -6.83 -8.92 -19.82
C ARG A 60 -6.59 -9.00 -18.31
N LEU A 61 -7.66 -8.99 -17.50
CA LEU A 61 -7.56 -9.15 -16.05
C LEU A 61 -6.88 -10.47 -15.68
N HIS A 62 -7.23 -11.57 -16.36
CA HIS A 62 -6.59 -12.87 -16.16
C HIS A 62 -5.09 -12.84 -16.48
N GLY A 63 -4.70 -12.20 -17.58
CA GLY A 63 -3.29 -12.00 -17.93
C GLY A 63 -2.53 -11.21 -16.86
N VAL A 64 -3.10 -10.08 -16.42
CA VAL A 64 -2.53 -9.24 -15.36
C VAL A 64 -2.38 -10.01 -14.04
N CYS A 65 -3.40 -10.78 -13.63
CA CYS A 65 -3.31 -11.61 -12.43
C CYS A 65 -2.21 -12.67 -12.52
N LYS A 66 -1.98 -13.27 -13.69
CA LYS A 66 -0.95 -14.29 -13.91
C LYS A 66 0.46 -13.74 -13.97
N GLU A 67 0.63 -12.62 -14.67
CA GLU A 67 1.96 -12.06 -14.97
C GLU A 67 2.45 -11.12 -13.88
N TRP A 68 1.54 -10.32 -13.29
CA TRP A 68 1.88 -9.30 -12.31
C TRP A 68 1.49 -9.65 -10.88
N GLY A 69 0.35 -10.33 -10.68
CA GLY A 69 -0.21 -10.59 -9.35
C GLY A 69 -0.72 -9.34 -8.61
N MET A 70 -0.56 -8.14 -9.19
CA MET A 70 -1.08 -6.87 -8.67
C MET A 70 -1.46 -5.91 -9.80
N PHE A 71 -2.40 -5.01 -9.53
CA PHE A 71 -2.85 -3.98 -10.46
C PHE A 71 -3.56 -2.84 -9.73
N GLN A 72 -3.69 -1.70 -10.40
CA GLN A 72 -4.51 -0.58 -9.94
C GLN A 72 -5.91 -0.72 -10.51
N LEU A 73 -6.94 -0.74 -9.67
CA LEU A 73 -8.33 -0.76 -10.12
C LEU A 73 -8.87 0.68 -10.17
N VAL A 74 -9.48 1.08 -11.29
CA VAL A 74 -10.15 2.38 -11.47
C VAL A 74 -11.63 2.18 -11.80
N ASN A 75 -12.41 3.26 -11.68
CA ASN A 75 -13.86 3.23 -11.86
C ASN A 75 -14.57 2.16 -11.03
N HIS A 76 -14.02 1.83 -9.85
CA HIS A 76 -14.47 0.76 -8.98
C HIS A 76 -15.80 1.05 -8.23
N GLY A 77 -16.47 2.16 -8.53
CA GLY A 77 -17.76 2.54 -7.96
C GLY A 77 -17.74 3.06 -6.51
N VAL A 78 -16.59 2.98 -5.81
CA VAL A 78 -16.45 3.58 -4.46
C VAL A 78 -16.32 5.09 -4.60
N SER A 79 -17.11 5.85 -3.84
CA SER A 79 -17.10 7.31 -3.95
C SER A 79 -15.75 7.89 -3.51
N ILE A 80 -15.29 8.89 -4.27
CA ILE A 80 -14.04 9.61 -3.97
C ILE A 80 -14.13 10.27 -2.58
N SER A 81 -15.30 10.83 -2.22
CA SER A 81 -15.51 11.44 -0.91
C SER A 81 -15.40 10.45 0.25
N LEU A 82 -15.84 9.20 0.07
CA LEU A 82 -15.68 8.16 1.09
C LEU A 82 -14.21 7.77 1.24
N ALA A 83 -13.49 7.58 0.13
CA ALA A 83 -12.06 7.26 0.17
C ALA A 83 -11.24 8.37 0.84
N GLU A 84 -11.53 9.64 0.53
CA GLU A 84 -10.87 10.78 1.17
C GLU A 84 -11.22 10.91 2.65
N LYS A 85 -12.49 10.67 3.03
CA LYS A 85 -12.88 10.61 4.44
C LYS A 85 -12.15 9.50 5.19
N LEU A 86 -12.05 8.30 4.60
CA LEU A 86 -11.30 7.19 5.21
C LEU A 86 -9.84 7.59 5.44
N LYS A 87 -9.17 8.17 4.42
CA LYS A 87 -7.79 8.66 4.55
C LYS A 87 -7.66 9.71 5.65
N SER A 88 -8.62 10.64 5.77
CA SER A 88 -8.58 11.66 6.83
C SER A 88 -8.79 11.07 8.22
N GLU A 89 -9.74 10.15 8.39
CA GLU A 89 -9.99 9.50 9.68
C GLU A 89 -8.80 8.65 10.13
N VAL A 90 -8.18 7.89 9.23
CA VAL A 90 -6.95 7.15 9.53
C VAL A 90 -5.84 8.12 9.98
N LYS A 91 -5.63 9.22 9.24
CA LYS A 91 -4.66 10.25 9.66
C LYS A 91 -4.99 10.86 11.02
N ASN A 92 -6.26 11.11 11.31
CA ASN A 92 -6.71 11.65 12.59
C ASN A 92 -6.48 10.67 13.74
N PHE A 93 -6.71 9.37 13.51
CA PHE A 93 -6.38 8.33 14.47
C PHE A 93 -4.88 8.33 14.82
N TYR A 94 -3.96 8.51 13.86
CA TYR A 94 -2.53 8.58 14.18
C TYR A 94 -2.06 9.91 14.82
N LYS A 95 -2.96 10.90 14.93
CA LYS A 95 -2.71 12.18 15.61
C LYS A 95 -3.16 12.19 17.07
N ILE A 96 -4.04 11.28 17.50
CA ILE A 96 -4.43 11.20 18.91
C ILE A 96 -3.22 10.75 19.78
N PRO A 97 -3.21 11.08 21.09
CA PRO A 97 -2.14 10.71 22.01
C PRO A 97 -1.78 9.22 21.94
N LEU A 98 -0.51 8.91 22.18
CA LEU A 98 -0.03 7.52 22.13
C LEU A 98 -0.77 6.66 23.16
N GLU A 99 -1.01 7.20 24.36
CA GLU A 99 -1.70 6.53 25.46
C GLU A 99 -3.09 6.05 25.02
N GLU A 100 -3.82 6.88 24.29
CA GLU A 100 -5.13 6.55 23.74
C GLU A 100 -5.01 5.46 22.66
N ARG A 101 -4.02 5.54 21.76
CA ARG A 101 -3.80 4.50 20.74
C ARG A 101 -3.40 3.16 21.34
N MET A 102 -2.61 3.19 22.42
CA MET A 102 -2.16 2.00 23.12
C MET A 102 -3.29 1.26 23.85
N SER A 103 -4.45 1.90 24.06
CA SER A 103 -5.66 1.20 24.52
C SER A 103 -6.15 0.14 23.53
N TYR A 104 -5.81 0.30 22.23
CA TYR A 104 -6.12 -0.65 21.16
C TYR A 104 -4.98 -1.64 20.89
N LYS A 105 -3.95 -1.70 21.75
CA LYS A 105 -2.78 -2.54 21.47
C LYS A 105 -3.15 -4.01 21.29
N ILE A 106 -2.62 -4.64 20.24
CA ILE A 106 -2.77 -6.10 20.02
C ILE A 106 -2.27 -6.84 21.26
N ARG A 107 -3.12 -7.68 21.86
CA ARG A 107 -2.77 -8.50 23.02
C ARG A 107 -2.25 -9.88 22.60
N PRO A 108 -1.57 -10.62 23.49
CA PRO A 108 -1.16 -12.00 23.20
C PRO A 108 -2.38 -12.85 22.81
N ALA A 109 -2.23 -13.62 21.74
CA ALA A 109 -3.29 -14.44 21.13
C ALA A 109 -4.45 -13.66 20.46
N GLU A 110 -4.33 -12.35 20.28
CA GLU A 110 -5.21 -11.53 19.44
C GLU A 110 -4.50 -11.17 18.12
N PHE A 111 -5.29 -10.84 17.08
CA PHE A 111 -4.79 -10.48 15.74
C PHE A 111 -5.28 -9.11 15.25
N GLU A 112 -6.05 -8.41 16.08
CA GLU A 112 -6.66 -7.12 15.75
C GLU A 112 -6.22 -6.05 16.74
N GLY A 113 -6.02 -4.84 16.23
CA GLY A 113 -5.65 -3.68 17.05
C GLY A 113 -4.45 -2.91 16.49
N TYR A 114 -3.88 -2.09 17.36
CA TYR A 114 -2.70 -1.26 17.12
C TYR A 114 -1.43 -2.05 17.47
N GLY A 115 -0.52 -2.22 16.52
CA GLY A 115 0.71 -3.00 16.70
C GLY A 115 1.69 -2.75 15.57
#